data_AF-A0A936RQU5-F1
#
_entry.id   AF-A0A936RQU5-F1
#
_cell.length_a   1.000
_cell.length_b   1.000
_cell.length_c   1.000
_cell.angle_alpha   90.00
_cell.angle_beta   90.00
_cell.angle_gamma   90.00
#
_symmetry.space_group_name_H-M   'P 1'
#
loop_
_entity.id
_entity.type
_entity.pdbx_description
1 polymer ?
#
loop_
_entity_poly.entity_id
_entity_poly.type
_entity_poly.pdbx_seq_one_letter_code
_entity_poly.pdbx_strand_id
1 'polypeptide(L)' 'MNGIKPKLLLFINTLQTGGAERVVSLLLNHLKDDFEIHLALYSHINDYAIPPEIKILDLRQPLLENKIIRF' A
#
# COMPACT_ATOMS: atom_id res chain seq x y z
N MET A 1 15.83 9.15 17.10
CA MET A 1 15.38 8.00 17.92
C MET A 1 15.40 6.77 17.02
N ASN A 2 16.27 5.79 17.28
CA ASN A 2 16.30 4.52 16.53
C ASN A 2 15.18 3.58 17.03
N GLY A 3 13.93 4.05 16.95
CA GLY A 3 12.74 3.28 17.31
C GLY A 3 12.17 2.62 16.06
N ILE A 4 11.67 1.40 16.20
CA ILE A 4 10.93 0.71 15.15
C ILE A 4 9.80 1.63 14.65
N LYS A 5 9.77 1.90 13.34
CA LYS A 5 8.71 2.71 12.75
C LYS A 5 7.35 2.03 12.95
N PRO A 6 6.30 2.76 13.39
CA PRO A 6 4.94 2.21 13.40
C PRO A 6 4.51 1.79 11.99
N LYS A 7 3.73 0.71 11.90
CA LYS A 7 3.21 0.19 10.63
C LYS A 7 1.92 0.91 10.25
N LEU A 8 1.83 1.36 9.01
CA LEU A 8 0.63 2.00 8.46
C LEU A 8 0.18 1.24 7.22
N LEU A 9 -1.09 0.84 7.19
CA LEU A 9 -1.73 0.27 5.99
C LEU A 9 -2.68 1.32 5.41
N LEU A 10 -2.46 1.70 4.16
CA LEU A 10 -3.40 2.48 3.37
C LEU A 10 -4.06 1.58 2.34
N PHE A 11 -5.38 1.71 2.20
CA PHE A 11 -6.17 0.93 1.26
C PHE A 11 -6.86 1.87 0.27
N ILE A 12 -6.69 1.61 -1.02
CA ILE A 12 -7.40 2.35 -2.07
C ILE A 12 -7.61 1.46 -3.30
N ASN A 13 -8.68 1.69 -4.06
CA ASN A 13 -8.99 0.85 -5.21
C ASN A 13 -7.91 0.93 -6.30
N THR A 14 -7.49 2.15 -6.63
CA THR A 14 -6.44 2.43 -7.62
C THR A 14 -5.70 3.70 -7.22
N LEU A 15 -4.63 4.02 -7.93
CA LEU A 15 -4.07 5.37 -7.94
C LEU A 15 -4.30 6.04 -9.31
N GLN A 16 -5.45 5.74 -9.93
CA GLN A 16 -5.88 6.39 -11.15
C GLN A 16 -6.55 7.72 -10.82
N THR A 17 -6.18 8.77 -11.54
CA THR A 17 -6.75 10.14 -11.52
C THR A 17 -7.98 10.35 -10.61
N GLY A 18 -7.82 11.12 -9.54
CA GLY A 18 -8.91 11.48 -8.65
C GLY A 18 -8.43 12.22 -7.39
N GLY A 19 -9.38 12.72 -6.59
CA GLY A 19 -9.09 13.52 -5.40
C GLY A 19 -8.51 12.67 -4.27
N ALA A 20 -9.07 11.50 -4.01
CA ALA A 20 -8.61 10.60 -2.96
C ALA A 20 -7.22 10.04 -3.27
N GLU A 21 -7.00 9.67 -4.53
CA GLU A 21 -5.75 9.14 -5.07
C GLU A 21 -4.64 10.18 -4.96
N ARG A 22 -4.93 11.45 -5.26
CA ARG A 22 -4.00 12.57 -5.05
C ARG A 22 -3.63 12.68 -3.58
N VAL A 23 -4.60 12.67 -2.68
CA VAL A 23 -4.34 12.76 -1.23
C VAL A 23 -3.49 11.58 -0.76
N VAL A 24 -3.80 10.36 -1.17
CA VAL A 24 -2.99 9.18 -0.84
C VAL A 24 -1.56 9.35 -1.34
N SER A 25 -1.35 9.77 -2.59
CA SER A 25 0.01 9.98 -3.13
C SER A 25 0.82 11.01 -2.32
N LEU A 26 0.16 12.05 -1.81
CA LEU A 26 0.78 13.04 -0.94
C LEU A 26 1.12 12.43 0.42
N LEU A 27 0.17 11.71 1.05
CA LEU A 27 0.40 11.04 2.33
C LEU A 27 1.56 10.04 2.26
N LEU A 28 1.64 9.26 1.19
CA LEU A 28 2.74 8.31 0.95
C LEU A 28 4.10 9.03 0.97
N ASN A 29 4.20 10.19 0.31
CA ASN A 29 5.44 10.97 0.28
C ASN A 29 5.80 11.59 1.64
N HIS A 30 4.81 12.07 2.39
CA HIS A 30 5.06 12.80 3.64
C HIS A 30 5.30 11.87 4.83
N LEU A 31 4.69 10.69 4.83
CA LEU A 31 4.72 9.78 5.98
C LEU A 31 5.79 8.68 5.88
N LYS A 32 6.45 8.52 4.73
CA LYS A 32 7.43 7.44 4.49
C LYS A 32 8.62 7.45 5.47
N ASP A 33 8.97 8.62 5.98
CA ASP A 33 10.09 8.78 6.90
C ASP A 33 9.70 8.45 8.35
N ASP A 34 8.41 8.51 8.68
CA ASP A 34 7.87 8.24 10.02
C ASP A 34 7.27 6.83 10.18
N PHE A 35 6.78 6.23 9.08
CA PHE A 35 6.05 4.95 9.11
C PHE A 35 6.66 3.88 8.20
N GLU A 36 6.48 2.62 8.57
CA GLU A 36 6.61 1.49 7.63
C GLU A 36 5.28 1.35 6.87
N ILE A 37 5.20 1.98 5.70
CA ILE A 37 3.96 2.06 4.93
C ILE A 37 3.78 0.83 4.04
N HIS A 38 2.57 0.28 4.09
CA HIS A 38 2.06 -0.71 3.16
C HIS A 38 0.87 -0.08 2.41
N LEU A 39 0.85 -0.20 1.09
CA LEU A 39 -0.24 0.27 0.24
C LEU A 39 -0.94 -0.94 -0.36
N ALA A 40 -2.18 -1.18 0.04
CA ALA A 40 -3.03 -2.19 -0.56
C ALA A 40 -3.85 -1.57 -1.71
N LEU A 41 -3.68 -2.13 -2.91
CA LEU A 41 -4.38 -1.71 -4.13
C LEU A 41 -5.34 -2.79 -4.58
N TYR A 42 -6.57 -2.41 -4.92
CA TYR A 42 -7.49 -3.34 -5.58
C TYR A 42 -7.07 -3.60 -7.03
N SER A 43 -6.54 -2.62 -7.74
CA SER A 43 -5.99 -2.79 -9.09
C SER A 43 -4.69 -2.00 -9.25
N HIS A 44 -3.74 -2.58 -9.98
CA HIS A 44 -2.42 -2.00 -10.26
C HIS A 44 -2.44 -0.84 -11.28
N ILE A 45 -3.50 -0.05 -11.31
CA ILE A 45 -3.58 1.16 -12.13
C ILE A 45 -3.03 2.32 -11.31
N ASN A 46 -2.00 2.99 -11.82
CA ASN A 46 -1.30 4.04 -11.10
C ASN A 46 -0.86 5.18 -12.03
N ASP A 47 -1.44 6.36 -11.80
CA ASP A 47 -1.08 7.62 -12.46
C ASP A 47 -0.18 8.50 -11.57
N TYR A 48 0.00 8.16 -10.29
CA TYR A 48 0.74 8.93 -9.31
C TYR A 48 2.06 8.25 -8.92
N ALA A 49 3.10 9.04 -8.62
CA ALA A 49 4.36 8.46 -8.16
C ALA A 49 4.20 7.85 -6.77
N ILE A 50 4.60 6.58 -6.62
CA ILE A 50 4.70 5.89 -5.33
C ILE A 50 6.20 5.80 -4.99
N PRO A 51 6.64 6.29 -3.82
CA PRO A 51 8.00 6.08 -3.36
C PRO A 51 8.42 4.60 -3.39
N PRO A 52 9.61 4.27 -3.92
CA PRO A 52 10.03 2.87 -4.14
C PRO A 52 10.16 2.03 -2.86
N GLU A 53 10.30 2.67 -1.70
CA GLU A 53 10.36 2.03 -0.39
C GLU A 53 9.00 1.48 0.11
N ILE A 54 7.88 1.90 -0.50
CA ILE A 54 6.55 1.47 -0.07
C ILE A 54 6.22 0.09 -0.63
N LYS A 55 5.83 -0.83 0.26
CA LYS A 55 5.38 -2.16 -0.13
C LYS A 55 3.96 -2.09 -0.69
N ILE A 56 3.79 -2.51 -1.93
CA ILE A 56 2.48 -2.60 -2.59
C ILE A 56 1.93 -4.02 -2.42
N LEU A 57 0.68 -4.13 -1.96
CA LEU A 57 -0.07 -5.38 -1.85
C LEU A 57 -1.17 -5.39 -2.92
N ASP A 58 -1.13 -6.38 -3.81
CA ASP A 58 -2.22 -6.62 -4.77
C ASP A 58 -3.34 -7.39 -4.08
N LEU A 59 -4.53 -6.81 -4.01
CA LEU A 59 -5.68 -7.47 -3.41
C LEU A 59 -6.43 -8.41 -4.36
N ARG A 60 -6.11 -8.36 -5.65
CA ARG A 60 -6.62 -9.33 -6.63
C ARG A 60 -5.68 -10.52 -6.81
N GLN A 61 -4.52 -10.53 -6.15
CA GLN A 61 -3.65 -11.70 -6.23
C GLN A 61 -4.40 -12.93 -5.70
N PRO A 62 -4.28 -14.09 -6.37
CA PRO A 62 -4.89 -15.31 -5.88
C PRO A 62 -4.33 -15.63 -4.49
N LEU A 63 -5.19 -16.09 -3.59
CA LEU A 63 -4.73 -16.63 -2.32
C LEU A 63 -3.85 -17.85 -2.62
N LEU A 64 -2.59 -17.78 -2.21
CA LEU A 64 -1.74 -18.96 -2.12
C LEU A 64 -2.22 -19.75 -0.90
N GLU A 65 -3.33 -20.46 -1.06
CA GLU A 65 -3.78 -21.42 -0.06
C GLU A 65 -2.76 -22.55 0.01
N ASN A 66 -2.01 -22.59 1.11
CA ASN A 66 -1.38 -23.83 1.53
C ASN A 66 -2.51 -24.82 1.82
N LYS A 67 -2.80 -25.70 0.86
CA LYS A 67 -3.83 -26.77 0.92
C LYS A 67 -3.68 -27.75 2.12
N ILE A 68 -2.74 -27.49 3.02
CA ILE A 68 -2.40 -28.31 4.18
C ILE A 68 -3.29 -27.97 5.39
N ILE A 69 -3.90 -26.79 5.47
CA ILE A 69 -4.86 -26.48 6.53
C ILE A 69 -6.27 -26.77 6.01
N ARG A 70 -6.75 -27.98 6.28
CA ARG A 70 -8.17 -28.35 6.18
C ARG A 70 -8.72 -28.40 7.61
N PHE A 71 -9.78 -27.63 7.89
CA PHE A 71 -10.60 -27.77 9.10
C PHE A 71 -11.58 -28.93 8.93
#